data_AF-A0A6V7LAI4-F1
#
_entry.id   AF-A0A6V7LAI4-F1
#
_cell.length_a   1.000
_cell.length_b   1.000
_cell.length_c   1.000
_cell.angle_alpha   90.00
_cell.angle_beta   90.00
_cell.angle_gamma   90.00
#
_symmetry.space_group_name_H-M   'P 1'
#
loop_
_entity.id
_entity.type
_entity.pdbx_description
1 polymer ?
#
loop_
_entity_poly.entity_id
_entity_poly.type
_entity_poly.pdbx_seq_one_letter_code
_entity_poly.pdbx_strand_id
1 'polypeptide(L)'
;GELNTASFIWARHITEISPKITPVTLTKIFASIPENLPPTSLWPWLRQFIPSLTSFQPSGLSDILNWAYKRTKSLEIHQRQCWPDVGLSFANGLIKLLKFKEHNVCFQLQQQYSNKNSDLHRLMMLIQAMSDLSELKIKFKIILSLEIYLGDCGEVVHILLMKIHVDDIHRLMDEFLDDYMKNHGLRKDSVLSELVQKILKKSKAWWMTERAPWDKRLVQ
;
A
#
# COMPACT_ATOMS: atom_id res chain seq x y z
N GLY A 1 -0.65 23.22 9.51
CA GLY A 1 -0.95 24.22 8.48
C GLY A 1 -2.44 24.45 8.44
N GLU A 2 -2.88 25.70 8.34
CA GLU A 2 -4.30 26.05 8.25
C GLU A 2 -4.84 25.73 6.85
N LEU A 3 -5.27 24.47 6.64
CA LEU A 3 -5.78 24.04 5.34
C LEU A 3 -7.05 24.79 4.92
N ASN A 4 -7.87 25.23 5.88
CA ASN A 4 -9.05 26.04 5.59
C ASN A 4 -8.65 27.39 4.97
N THR A 5 -7.69 28.08 5.59
CA THR A 5 -7.12 29.34 5.08
C THR A 5 -6.50 29.12 3.70
N ALA A 6 -5.76 28.02 3.51
CA ALA A 6 -5.20 27.66 2.21
C ALA A 6 -6.28 27.41 1.13
N SER A 7 -7.38 26.74 1.47
CA SER A 7 -8.53 26.55 0.56
C SER A 7 -9.18 27.88 0.16
N PHE A 8 -9.34 28.81 1.09
CA PHE A 8 -9.89 30.14 0.81
C PHE A 8 -8.98 30.96 -0.11
N ILE A 9 -7.68 30.98 0.17
CA ILE A 9 -6.70 31.67 -0.68
C ILE A 9 -6.68 31.04 -2.07
N TRP A 10 -6.67 29.71 -2.16
CA TRP A 10 -6.72 28.98 -3.42
C TRP A 10 -7.98 29.31 -4.21
N ALA A 11 -9.16 29.29 -3.57
CA ALA A 11 -10.44 29.62 -4.22
C ALA A 11 -10.43 31.03 -4.82
N ARG A 12 -9.97 32.00 -4.03
CA ARG A 12 -10.09 33.43 -4.34
C ARG A 12 -9.06 33.89 -5.38
N HIS A 13 -7.86 33.34 -5.35
CA HIS A 13 -6.72 33.82 -6.14
C HIS A 13 -6.26 32.82 -7.21
N ILE A 14 -7.07 31.82 -7.57
CA ILE A 14 -6.65 30.76 -8.52
C ILE A 14 -6.18 31.32 -9.87
N THR A 15 -6.82 32.39 -10.37
CA THR A 15 -6.48 33.04 -11.64
C THR A 15 -5.13 33.76 -11.60
N GLU A 16 -4.73 34.25 -10.42
CA GLU A 16 -3.43 34.91 -10.20
C GLU A 16 -2.32 33.91 -9.87
N ILE A 17 -2.69 32.76 -9.27
CA ILE A 17 -1.80 31.69 -8.84
C ILE A 17 -1.45 30.77 -10.01
N SER A 18 -2.44 30.38 -10.84
CA SER A 18 -2.27 29.39 -11.90
C SER A 18 -1.08 29.65 -12.84
N PRO A 19 -0.81 30.88 -13.35
CA PRO A 19 0.36 31.11 -14.22
C PRO A 19 1.71 31.01 -13.49
N LYS A 20 1.71 31.02 -12.15
CA LYS A 20 2.92 30.95 -11.31
C LYS A 20 3.21 29.54 -10.79
N ILE A 21 2.32 28.57 -11.06
CA ILE A 21 2.53 27.19 -10.64
C ILE A 21 3.56 26.54 -11.56
N THR A 22 4.69 26.16 -10.97
CA THR A 22 5.74 25.35 -11.59
C THR A 22 5.84 24.01 -10.86
N PRO A 23 6.49 22.98 -11.43
CA PRO A 23 6.75 21.72 -10.71
C PRO A 23 7.49 21.93 -9.37
N VAL A 24 8.37 22.92 -9.30
CA VAL A 24 9.08 23.30 -8.07
C VAL A 24 8.10 23.88 -7.04
N THR A 25 7.22 24.79 -7.45
CA THR A 25 6.17 25.34 -6.56
C THR A 25 5.24 24.24 -6.07
N LEU A 26 4.86 23.31 -6.95
CA LEU A 26 3.98 22.19 -6.62
C LEU A 26 4.61 21.26 -5.57
N THR A 27 5.89 20.92 -5.74
CA THR A 27 6.65 20.14 -4.76
C THR A 27 6.70 20.84 -3.40
N LYS A 28 6.89 22.17 -3.38
CA LYS A 28 6.89 22.96 -2.15
C LYS A 28 5.53 22.97 -1.45
N ILE A 29 4.44 23.12 -2.22
CA ILE A 29 3.07 23.04 -1.69
C ILE A 29 2.86 21.68 -1.02
N PHE A 30 3.19 20.59 -1.70
CA PHE A 30 3.05 19.25 -1.14
C PHE A 30 3.93 19.00 0.08
N ALA A 31 5.17 19.50 0.09
CA ALA A 31 6.09 19.39 1.22
C ALA A 31 5.62 20.19 2.46
N SER A 32 4.81 21.25 2.27
CA SER A 32 4.22 22.03 3.36
C SER A 32 3.11 21.30 4.13
N ILE A 33 2.58 20.20 3.59
CA ILE A 33 1.49 19.43 4.20
C ILE A 33 2.10 18.50 5.27
N PRO A 34 1.73 18.64 6.55
CA PRO A 34 2.29 17.78 7.60
C PRO A 34 2.02 16.28 7.36
N GLU A 35 3.04 15.44 7.53
CA GLU A 35 2.93 13.99 7.33
C GLU A 35 1.93 13.30 8.26
N ASN A 36 1.83 13.78 9.50
CA ASN A 36 0.94 13.26 10.53
C ASN A 36 -0.52 13.71 10.39
N LEU A 37 -0.83 14.62 9.45
CA LEU A 37 -2.18 15.12 9.27
C LEU A 37 -3.15 13.98 8.85
N PRO A 38 -4.29 13.79 9.53
CA PRO A 38 -5.21 12.73 9.14
C PRO A 38 -5.84 13.04 7.77
N PRO A 39 -6.11 12.02 6.93
CA PRO A 39 -6.78 12.20 5.64
C PRO A 39 -8.10 12.97 5.73
N THR A 40 -8.86 12.80 6.82
CA THR A 40 -10.14 13.50 7.07
C THR A 40 -9.99 15.03 7.04
N SER A 41 -8.91 15.57 7.61
CA SER A 41 -8.62 17.00 7.60
C SER A 41 -8.05 17.47 6.26
N LEU A 42 -7.37 16.59 5.53
CA LEU A 42 -6.72 16.90 4.26
C LEU A 42 -7.71 16.93 3.07
N TRP A 43 -8.73 16.07 3.13
CA TRP A 43 -9.68 15.86 2.05
C TRP A 43 -10.43 17.09 1.54
N PRO A 44 -10.93 18.00 2.39
CA PRO A 44 -11.60 19.22 1.92
C PRO A 44 -10.72 20.04 0.99
N TRP A 45 -9.44 20.20 1.34
CA TRP A 45 -8.48 20.93 0.53
C TRP A 45 -8.14 20.17 -0.77
N LEU A 46 -7.88 18.86 -0.71
CA LEU A 46 -7.57 18.06 -1.91
C LEU A 46 -8.70 18.05 -2.94
N ARG A 47 -9.96 18.01 -2.50
CA ARG A 47 -11.13 18.03 -3.39
C ARG A 47 -11.22 19.29 -4.23
N GLN A 48 -10.67 20.40 -3.73
CA GLN A 48 -10.61 21.66 -4.46
C GLN A 48 -9.29 21.80 -5.23
N PHE A 49 -8.18 21.49 -4.57
CA PHE A 49 -6.84 21.68 -5.10
C PHE A 49 -6.54 20.79 -6.30
N ILE A 50 -6.80 19.48 -6.21
CA ILE A 50 -6.40 18.52 -7.24
C ILE A 50 -7.13 18.74 -8.57
N PRO A 51 -8.48 18.84 -8.62
CA PRO A 51 -9.16 19.06 -9.89
C PRO A 51 -8.77 20.39 -10.55
N SER A 52 -8.64 21.46 -9.75
CA SER A 52 -8.20 22.76 -10.27
C SER A 52 -6.78 22.69 -10.82
N LEU A 53 -5.84 22.08 -10.10
CA LEU A 53 -4.46 21.96 -10.55
C LEU A 53 -4.35 21.17 -11.86
N THR A 54 -5.08 20.06 -11.98
CA THR A 54 -5.04 19.23 -13.19
C THR A 54 -5.65 19.91 -14.42
N SER A 55 -6.51 20.93 -14.23
CA SER A 55 -7.15 21.64 -15.34
C SER A 55 -6.22 22.60 -16.07
N PHE A 56 -5.35 23.31 -15.34
CA PHE A 56 -4.41 24.27 -15.92
C PHE A 56 -2.95 23.80 -15.93
N GLN A 57 -2.57 22.79 -15.15
CA GLN A 57 -1.22 22.21 -15.15
C GLN A 57 -1.26 20.68 -15.26
N PRO A 58 -1.61 20.12 -16.43
CA PRO A 58 -1.67 18.67 -16.63
C PRO A 58 -0.33 17.96 -16.40
N SER A 59 0.80 18.61 -16.71
CA SER A 59 2.15 18.09 -16.46
C SER A 59 2.45 17.81 -14.98
N GLY A 60 1.69 18.39 -14.04
CA GLY A 60 1.81 18.13 -12.60
C GLY A 60 1.26 16.78 -12.16
N LEU A 61 0.64 15.99 -13.06
CA LEU A 61 0.06 14.69 -12.72
C LEU A 61 1.05 13.71 -12.09
N SER A 62 2.28 13.63 -12.60
CA SER A 62 3.33 12.76 -12.04
C SER A 62 3.72 13.20 -10.62
N ASP A 63 3.84 14.51 -10.37
CA ASP A 63 4.12 15.04 -9.03
C ASP A 63 3.00 14.70 -8.04
N ILE A 64 1.74 14.81 -8.46
CA ILE A 64 0.56 14.43 -7.66
C ILE A 64 0.61 12.93 -7.32
N LEU A 65 0.87 12.07 -8.31
CA LEU A 65 0.91 10.62 -8.13
C LEU A 65 2.06 10.18 -7.22
N ASN A 66 3.25 10.75 -7.41
CA ASN A 66 4.42 10.48 -6.58
C ASN A 66 4.21 10.96 -5.13
N TRP A 67 3.64 12.16 -4.96
CA TRP A 67 3.25 12.63 -3.63
C TRP A 67 2.21 11.72 -2.99
N ALA A 68 1.17 11.32 -3.72
CA ALA A 68 0.13 10.43 -3.22
C ALA A 68 0.68 9.06 -2.83
N TYR A 69 1.61 8.50 -3.62
CA TYR A 69 2.31 7.27 -3.29
C TYR A 69 3.07 7.38 -1.96
N LYS A 70 3.92 8.41 -1.82
CA LYS A 70 4.69 8.66 -0.58
C LYS A 70 3.76 8.88 0.61
N ARG A 71 2.71 9.68 0.42
CA ARG A 71 1.72 9.97 1.45
C ARG A 71 0.97 8.72 1.88
N THR A 72 0.54 7.89 0.93
CA THR A 72 -0.17 6.65 1.24
C THR A 72 0.70 5.72 2.08
N LYS A 73 1.98 5.56 1.73
CA LYS A 73 2.93 4.77 2.54
C LYS A 73 3.11 5.33 3.95
N SER A 74 3.21 6.65 4.10
CA SER A 74 3.43 7.24 5.42
C SER A 74 2.24 7.06 6.38
N LEU A 75 1.04 6.75 5.86
CA LEU A 75 -0.12 6.43 6.70
C LEU A 75 0.05 5.14 7.50
N GLU A 76 0.89 4.21 7.06
CA GLU A 76 1.23 3.01 7.86
C GLU A 76 1.82 3.41 9.21
N ILE A 77 2.67 4.45 9.22
CA ILE A 77 3.35 4.92 10.43
C ILE A 77 2.42 5.80 11.28
N HIS A 78 1.71 6.73 10.64
CA HIS A 78 0.96 7.78 11.32
C HIS A 78 -0.50 7.40 11.66
N GLN A 79 -1.06 6.40 10.99
CA GLN A 79 -2.45 5.96 11.13
C GLN A 79 -2.55 4.44 11.39
N ARG A 80 -1.62 3.90 12.20
CA ARG A 80 -1.46 2.46 12.50
C ARG A 80 -2.76 1.74 12.86
N GLN A 81 -3.62 2.38 13.66
CA GLN A 81 -4.87 1.77 14.14
C GLN A 81 -5.87 1.47 13.00
N CYS A 82 -5.86 2.31 11.97
CA CYS A 82 -6.75 2.21 10.82
C CYS A 82 -6.06 1.62 9.58
N TRP A 83 -4.82 1.15 9.72
CA TRP A 83 -4.06 0.54 8.63
C TRP A 83 -4.55 -0.89 8.36
N PRO A 84 -4.65 -1.34 7.09
CA PRO A 84 -4.34 -0.63 5.84
C PRO A 84 -5.51 0.16 5.21
N ASP A 85 -6.71 0.05 5.78
CA ASP A 85 -7.95 0.58 5.19
C ASP A 85 -7.93 2.10 4.98
N VAL A 86 -7.29 2.85 5.88
CA VAL A 86 -7.08 4.30 5.75
C VAL A 86 -6.24 4.66 4.52
N GLY A 87 -5.21 3.86 4.23
CA GLY A 87 -4.36 4.02 3.05
C GLY A 87 -5.10 3.67 1.77
N LEU A 88 -5.85 2.56 1.79
CA LEU A 88 -6.69 2.12 0.69
C LEU A 88 -7.75 3.17 0.32
N SER A 89 -8.45 3.70 1.31
CA SER A 89 -9.45 4.76 1.14
C SER A 89 -8.83 6.05 0.61
N PHE A 90 -7.65 6.42 1.13
CA PHE A 90 -6.91 7.59 0.66
C PHE A 90 -6.51 7.49 -0.81
N ALA A 91 -5.80 6.42 -1.19
CA ALA A 91 -5.32 6.23 -2.55
C ALA A 91 -6.47 6.11 -3.56
N ASN A 92 -7.51 5.32 -3.24
CA ASN A 92 -8.69 5.20 -4.11
C ASN A 92 -9.44 6.53 -4.24
N GLY A 93 -9.59 7.30 -3.16
CA GLY A 93 -10.19 8.62 -3.21
C GLY A 93 -9.43 9.56 -4.14
N LEU A 94 -8.10 9.50 -4.13
CA LEU A 94 -7.27 10.36 -4.98
C LEU A 94 -7.37 9.96 -6.45
N ILE A 95 -7.36 8.65 -6.75
CA ILE A 95 -7.63 8.16 -8.11
C ILE A 95 -9.02 8.62 -8.61
N LYS A 96 -10.04 8.61 -7.74
CA LYS A 96 -11.37 9.13 -8.10
C LYS A 96 -11.34 10.62 -8.42
N LEU A 97 -10.56 11.42 -7.69
CA LEU A 97 -10.37 12.85 -8.00
C LEU A 97 -9.66 13.07 -9.34
N LEU A 98 -8.68 12.24 -9.68
CA LEU A 98 -7.96 12.34 -10.95
C LEU A 98 -8.83 11.93 -12.14
N LYS A 99 -9.81 11.02 -11.94
CA LYS A 99 -10.78 10.62 -12.97
C LYS A 99 -11.86 11.69 -13.24
N PHE A 100 -11.71 12.90 -12.71
CA PHE A 100 -12.65 14.00 -12.96
C PHE A 100 -12.70 14.36 -14.45
N LYS A 101 -13.90 14.75 -14.92
CA LYS A 101 -14.34 14.78 -16.34
C LYS A 101 -13.73 15.91 -17.19
N GLU A 102 -12.43 16.12 -17.11
CA GLU A 102 -11.72 16.98 -18.06
C GLU A 102 -10.97 16.10 -19.06
N HIS A 103 -11.27 16.29 -20.35
CA HIS A 103 -10.77 15.46 -21.45
C HIS A 103 -9.23 15.34 -21.45
N ASN A 104 -8.53 16.41 -21.04
CA ASN A 104 -7.07 16.46 -20.97
C ASN A 104 -6.48 15.53 -19.89
N VAL A 105 -7.15 15.41 -18.74
CA VAL A 105 -6.72 14.55 -17.64
C VAL A 105 -6.93 13.08 -18.00
N CYS A 106 -8.03 12.76 -18.68
CA CYS A 106 -8.29 11.41 -19.18
C CYS A 106 -7.19 10.91 -20.14
N PHE A 107 -6.73 11.75 -21.08
CA PHE A 107 -5.68 11.37 -22.03
C PHE A 107 -4.33 11.10 -21.34
N GLN A 108 -3.94 11.93 -20.37
CA GLN A 108 -2.70 11.71 -19.63
C GLN A 108 -2.76 10.50 -18.70
N LEU A 109 -3.92 10.27 -18.05
CA LEU A 109 -4.14 9.04 -17.29
C LEU A 109 -4.02 7.82 -18.20
N GLN A 110 -4.58 7.85 -19.42
CA GLN A 110 -4.44 6.76 -20.40
C GLN A 110 -2.98 6.50 -20.79
N GLN A 111 -2.17 7.55 -20.96
CA GLN A 111 -0.72 7.38 -21.17
C GLN A 111 -0.03 6.73 -19.97
N GLN A 112 -0.39 7.13 -18.75
CA GLN A 112 0.12 6.52 -17.53
C GLN A 112 -0.31 5.04 -17.39
N TYR A 113 -1.54 4.69 -17.81
CA TYR A 113 -2.01 3.30 -17.85
C TYR A 113 -1.23 2.45 -18.85
N SER A 114 -0.77 3.04 -19.95
CA SER A 114 -0.03 2.31 -21.00
C SER A 114 1.43 2.03 -20.62
N ASN A 115 1.99 2.80 -19.69
CA ASN A 115 3.37 2.64 -19.22
C ASN A 115 3.42 1.82 -17.91
N LYS A 116 4.00 0.62 -17.99
CA LYS A 116 4.17 -0.30 -16.84
C LYS A 116 5.06 0.26 -15.72
N ASN A 117 5.86 1.30 -15.98
CA ASN A 117 6.71 1.95 -14.98
C ASN A 117 6.21 3.34 -14.57
N SER A 118 4.93 3.64 -14.80
CA SER A 118 4.34 4.94 -14.46
C SER A 118 4.13 5.11 -12.94
N ASP A 119 4.05 6.35 -12.49
CA ASP A 119 3.70 6.64 -11.08
C ASP A 119 2.29 6.15 -10.74
N LEU A 120 1.41 6.12 -11.74
CA LEU A 120 0.08 5.54 -11.61
C LEU A 120 0.16 4.03 -11.37
N HIS A 121 0.98 3.31 -12.13
CA HIS A 121 1.15 1.87 -11.94
C HIS A 121 1.71 1.56 -10.55
N ARG A 122 2.70 2.33 -10.08
CA ARG A 122 3.24 2.21 -8.71
C ARG A 122 2.17 2.43 -7.64
N LEU A 123 1.30 3.42 -7.82
CA LEU A 123 0.17 3.67 -6.92
C LEU A 123 -0.88 2.54 -6.99
N MET A 124 -1.15 1.97 -8.18
CA MET A 124 -2.04 0.82 -8.33
C MET A 124 -1.51 -0.43 -7.65
N MET A 125 -0.21 -0.72 -7.79
CA MET A 125 0.44 -1.82 -7.06
C MET A 125 0.34 -1.63 -5.55
N LEU A 126 0.50 -0.39 -5.07
CA LEU A 126 0.32 -0.06 -3.66
C LEU A 126 -1.13 -0.26 -3.19
N ILE A 127 -2.13 0.11 -4.01
CA ILE A 127 -3.55 -0.15 -3.72
C ILE A 127 -3.82 -1.65 -3.63
N GLN A 128 -3.30 -2.44 -4.57
CA GLN A 128 -3.45 -3.90 -4.55
C GLN A 128 -2.83 -4.49 -3.28
N ALA A 129 -1.58 -4.12 -2.97
CA ALA A 129 -0.90 -4.58 -1.75
C ALA A 129 -1.69 -4.25 -0.47
N MET A 130 -2.24 -3.03 -0.35
CA MET A 130 -3.08 -2.67 0.79
C MET A 130 -4.41 -3.43 0.84
N SER A 131 -4.98 -3.76 -0.32
CA SER A 131 -6.18 -4.61 -0.42
C SER A 131 -5.90 -6.00 0.11
N ASP A 132 -4.79 -6.59 -0.33
CA ASP A 132 -4.36 -7.93 0.08
C ASP A 132 -4.03 -7.96 1.58
N LEU A 133 -3.38 -6.91 2.11
CA LEU A 133 -3.16 -6.75 3.54
C LEU A 133 -4.46 -6.60 4.34
N SER A 134 -5.47 -5.92 3.80
CA SER A 134 -6.79 -5.79 4.45
C SER A 134 -7.49 -7.15 4.50
N GLU A 135 -7.45 -7.90 3.39
CA GLU A 135 -7.99 -9.25 3.31
C GLU A 135 -7.30 -10.20 4.29
N LEU A 136 -5.97 -10.20 4.34
CA LEU A 136 -5.19 -10.99 5.29
C LEU A 136 -5.55 -10.68 6.75
N LYS A 137 -5.73 -9.39 7.07
CA LYS A 137 -6.13 -8.93 8.41
C LYS A 137 -7.55 -9.37 8.77
N ILE A 138 -8.50 -9.26 7.85
CA ILE A 138 -9.92 -9.51 8.13
C ILE A 138 -10.25 -11.01 8.10
N LYS A 139 -9.81 -11.73 7.06
CA LYS A 139 -10.18 -13.14 6.86
C LYS A 139 -9.32 -14.10 7.68
N PHE A 140 -8.03 -13.80 7.80
CA PHE A 140 -7.03 -14.72 8.38
C PHE A 140 -6.42 -14.20 9.68
N LYS A 141 -6.78 -12.99 10.13
CA LYS A 141 -6.22 -12.31 11.32
C LYS A 141 -4.70 -12.15 11.26
N ILE A 142 -4.12 -12.15 10.05
CA ILE A 142 -2.69 -11.97 9.84
C ILE A 142 -2.40 -10.48 9.65
N ILE A 143 -1.51 -9.94 10.47
CA ILE A 143 -1.00 -8.58 10.33
C ILE A 143 0.44 -8.63 9.81
N LEU A 144 0.70 -7.90 8.73
CA LEU A 144 1.98 -7.80 8.06
C LEU A 144 2.26 -6.32 7.73
N SER A 145 3.53 -5.89 7.82
CA SER A 145 3.90 -4.56 7.36
C SER A 145 3.94 -4.52 5.83
N LEU A 146 3.70 -3.33 5.29
CA LEU A 146 3.73 -3.10 3.85
C LEU A 146 5.12 -3.38 3.27
N GLU A 147 6.18 -3.05 4.01
CA GLU A 147 7.56 -3.32 3.58
C GLU A 147 7.83 -4.81 3.39
N ILE A 148 7.38 -5.65 4.33
CA ILE A 148 7.54 -7.10 4.22
C ILE A 148 6.73 -7.63 3.02
N TYR A 149 5.49 -7.17 2.88
CA TYR A 149 4.61 -7.61 1.80
C TYR A 149 5.13 -7.25 0.39
N LEU A 150 5.72 -6.06 0.25
CA LEU A 150 6.33 -5.60 -1.01
C LEU A 150 7.73 -6.19 -1.26
N GLY A 151 8.24 -7.02 -0.35
CA GLY A 151 9.54 -7.66 -0.45
C GLY A 151 9.54 -8.89 -1.35
N ASP A 152 10.37 -9.87 -1.00
CA ASP A 152 10.47 -11.14 -1.73
C ASP A 152 9.18 -11.95 -1.60
N CYS A 153 8.56 -12.29 -2.74
CA CYS A 153 7.27 -12.98 -2.75
C CYS A 153 7.34 -14.38 -2.13
N GLY A 154 8.46 -15.09 -2.25
CA GLY A 154 8.66 -16.40 -1.63
C GLY A 154 8.71 -16.29 -0.10
N GLU A 155 9.45 -15.30 0.41
CA GLU A 155 9.52 -15.01 1.85
C GLU A 155 8.16 -14.55 2.39
N VAL A 156 7.38 -13.77 1.63
CA VAL A 156 6.00 -13.43 2.02
C VAL A 156 5.16 -14.69 2.22
N VAL A 157 5.17 -15.62 1.26
CA VAL A 157 4.46 -16.91 1.38
C VAL A 157 4.93 -17.68 2.63
N HIS A 158 6.23 -17.72 2.88
CA HIS A 158 6.77 -18.37 4.07
C HIS A 158 6.28 -17.72 5.36
N ILE A 159 6.29 -16.40 5.45
CA ILE A 159 5.82 -15.66 6.63
C ILE A 159 4.32 -15.88 6.85
N LEU A 160 3.51 -15.87 5.79
CA LEU A 160 2.07 -16.10 5.88
C LEU A 160 1.77 -17.50 6.44
N LEU A 161 2.44 -18.54 5.90
CA LEU A 161 2.29 -19.92 6.36
C LEU A 161 2.78 -20.14 7.79
N MET A 162 3.75 -19.35 8.27
CA MET A 162 4.24 -19.42 9.65
C MET A 162 3.37 -18.64 10.65
N LYS A 163 2.55 -17.69 10.18
CA LYS A 163 1.69 -16.86 11.04
C LYS A 163 0.27 -17.40 11.20
N ILE A 164 -0.21 -18.20 10.25
CA ILE A 164 -1.57 -18.74 10.27
C ILE A 164 -1.72 -19.89 11.27
N HIS A 165 -2.93 -20.08 11.79
CA HIS A 165 -3.25 -21.26 12.60
C HIS A 165 -3.25 -22.52 11.71
N VAL A 166 -2.83 -23.67 12.26
CA VAL A 166 -2.68 -24.92 11.49
C VAL A 166 -3.98 -25.32 10.80
N ASP A 167 -5.11 -25.15 11.49
CA ASP A 167 -6.44 -25.49 10.98
C ASP A 167 -6.88 -24.59 9.80
N ASP A 168 -6.33 -23.38 9.70
CA ASP A 168 -6.68 -22.40 8.66
C ASP A 168 -5.71 -22.44 7.46
N ILE A 169 -4.68 -23.30 7.46
CA ILE A 169 -3.68 -23.38 6.38
C ILE A 169 -4.34 -23.71 5.03
N HIS A 170 -5.23 -24.70 5.00
CA HIS A 170 -5.93 -25.10 3.77
C HIS A 170 -6.73 -23.94 3.18
N ARG A 171 -7.45 -23.24 4.05
CA ARG A 171 -8.26 -22.09 3.67
C ARG A 171 -7.39 -20.94 3.14
N LEU A 172 -6.27 -20.63 3.80
CA LEU A 172 -5.31 -19.63 3.33
C LEU A 172 -4.69 -20.02 1.97
N MET A 173 -4.44 -21.30 1.77
CA MET A 173 -3.91 -21.82 0.51
C MET A 173 -4.87 -21.53 -0.64
N ASP A 174 -6.12 -21.97 -0.47
CA ASP A 174 -7.12 -21.97 -1.54
C ASP A 174 -7.71 -20.57 -1.80
N GLU A 175 -7.96 -19.78 -0.75
CA GLU A 175 -8.61 -18.47 -0.88
C GLU A 175 -7.64 -17.32 -1.17
N PHE A 176 -6.33 -17.47 -0.96
CA PHE A 176 -5.37 -16.37 -1.10
C PHE A 176 -4.04 -16.77 -1.74
N LEU A 177 -3.33 -17.76 -1.18
CA LEU A 177 -1.95 -18.04 -1.58
C LEU A 177 -1.83 -18.62 -2.98
N ASP A 178 -2.78 -19.42 -3.45
CA ASP A 178 -2.74 -19.99 -4.79
C ASP A 178 -2.81 -18.90 -5.87
N ASP A 179 -3.73 -17.95 -5.71
CA ASP A 179 -3.81 -16.79 -6.60
C ASP A 179 -2.60 -15.86 -6.46
N TYR A 180 -2.14 -15.62 -5.22
CA TYR A 180 -0.92 -14.83 -4.99
C TYR A 180 0.31 -15.45 -5.68
N MET A 181 0.57 -16.74 -5.45
CA MET A 181 1.70 -17.44 -6.06
C MET A 181 1.62 -17.41 -7.60
N LYS A 182 0.42 -17.64 -8.15
CA LYS A 182 0.20 -17.57 -9.60
C LYS A 182 0.46 -16.18 -10.17
N ASN A 183 -0.05 -15.14 -9.51
CA ASN A 183 0.13 -13.75 -9.95
C ASN A 183 1.58 -13.28 -9.86
N HIS A 184 2.36 -13.84 -8.93
CA HIS A 184 3.77 -13.53 -8.75
C HIS A 184 4.72 -14.51 -9.46
N GLY A 185 4.20 -15.44 -10.27
CA GLY A 185 5.02 -16.39 -11.05
C GLY A 185 5.77 -17.42 -10.21
N LEU A 186 5.31 -17.67 -8.99
CA LEU A 186 5.90 -18.63 -8.06
C LEU A 186 5.44 -20.05 -8.37
N ARG A 187 6.39 -21.00 -8.34
CA ARG A 187 6.08 -22.43 -8.41
C ARG A 187 5.74 -22.95 -7.02
N LYS A 188 4.47 -23.30 -6.79
CA LYS A 188 3.94 -23.81 -5.51
C LYS A 188 4.84 -24.87 -4.88
N ASP A 189 5.17 -25.94 -5.62
CA ASP A 189 6.02 -27.04 -5.11
C ASP A 189 7.41 -26.57 -4.68
N SER A 190 8.00 -25.61 -5.41
CA SER A 190 9.33 -25.07 -5.10
C SER A 190 9.30 -24.28 -3.79
N VAL A 191 8.35 -23.35 -3.66
CA VAL A 191 8.22 -22.48 -2.49
C VAL A 191 7.90 -23.29 -1.23
N LEU A 192 7.01 -24.29 -1.34
CA LEU A 192 6.66 -25.16 -0.22
C LEU A 192 7.81 -26.11 0.16
N SER A 193 8.53 -26.67 -0.82
CA SER A 193 9.72 -27.49 -0.55
C SER A 193 10.80 -26.68 0.17
N GLU A 194 11.06 -25.45 -0.29
CA GLU A 194 11.99 -24.53 0.38
C GLU A 194 11.57 -24.20 1.81
N LEU A 195 10.27 -24.00 2.04
CA LEU A 195 9.73 -23.79 3.38
C LEU A 195 10.00 -24.99 4.29
N VAL A 196 9.67 -26.19 3.83
CA VAL A 196 9.91 -27.44 4.59
C VAL A 196 11.39 -27.59 4.89
N GLN A 197 12.27 -27.35 3.91
CA GLN A 197 13.72 -27.38 4.13
C GLN A 197 14.20 -26.32 5.14
N LYS A 198 13.66 -25.09 5.07
CA LYS A 198 13.96 -24.02 6.04
C LYS A 198 13.54 -24.44 7.46
N ILE A 199 12.34 -25.01 7.61
CA ILE A 199 11.84 -25.52 8.90
C ILE A 199 12.72 -26.65 9.41
N LEU A 200 13.02 -27.65 8.58
CA LEU A 200 13.86 -28.79 8.95
C LEU A 200 15.29 -28.37 9.34
N LYS A 201 15.86 -27.37 8.66
CA LYS A 201 17.18 -26.81 9.04
C LYS A 201 17.14 -26.13 10.41
N LYS A 202 16.07 -25.38 10.71
CA LYS A 202 15.88 -24.73 12.03
C LYS A 202 15.55 -25.73 13.13
N SER A 203 14.82 -26.81 12.83
CA SER A 203 14.47 -27.86 13.79
C SER A 203 15.65 -28.77 14.14
N LYS A 204 16.80 -28.66 13.44
CA LYS A 204 17.98 -29.47 13.79
C LYS A 204 18.51 -29.25 15.21
N ALA A 205 18.10 -28.17 15.87
CA ALA A 205 18.38 -27.93 17.28
C ALA A 205 17.43 -28.66 18.25
N TRP A 206 16.24 -29.10 17.80
CA TRP A 206 15.19 -29.66 18.68
C TRP A 206 15.38 -31.16 18.96
N TRP A 207 16.03 -31.91 18.07
CA TRP A 207 16.37 -33.32 18.29
C TRP A 207 17.71 -33.54 19.00
N MET A 208 18.48 -32.47 19.27
CA MET A 208 19.71 -32.52 20.08
C MET A 208 19.47 -32.30 21.58
N THR A 209 18.27 -31.87 21.99
CA THR A 209 17.87 -31.99 23.40
C THR A 209 17.45 -33.44 23.65
N GLU A 210 18.32 -34.21 24.31
CA GLU A 210 18.21 -35.65 24.61
C GLU A 210 16.96 -36.10 25.40
N ARG A 211 15.92 -35.27 25.55
CA ARG A 211 14.61 -35.68 26.07
C ARG A 211 13.52 -34.78 25.51
N ALA A 212 12.52 -35.38 24.88
CA ALA A 212 11.32 -34.63 24.54
C ALA A 212 10.62 -34.20 25.83
N PRO A 213 10.01 -33.00 25.92
CA PRO A 213 9.39 -32.52 27.17
C PRO A 213 8.35 -33.46 27.79
N TRP A 214 7.76 -34.35 26.98
CA TRP A 214 6.81 -35.36 27.43
C TRP A 214 7.45 -36.63 28.04
N ASP A 215 8.75 -36.89 27.82
CA ASP A 215 9.48 -38.03 28.42
C ASP A 215 9.61 -37.94 29.95
N LYS A 216 9.43 -36.74 30.52
CA LYS A 216 9.44 -36.55 31.98
C LYS A 216 8.18 -37.08 32.68
N ARG A 217 7.13 -37.45 31.93
CA ARG A 217 5.85 -37.93 32.49
C ARG A 217 5.76 -39.45 32.64
N LEU A 218 6.76 -40.19 32.15
CA LEU A 218 6.79 -41.66 32.19
C LEU A 218 7.69 -42.23 33.29
N VAL A 219 8.23 -41.37 34.17
CA VAL A 219 8.99 -41.78 35.36
C VAL A 219 8.29 -41.25 36.60
N GLN A 220 7.18 -41.90 36.96
CA GLN A 220 6.62 -41.95 38.32
C GLN A 220 5.91 -43.28 38.51
#